data_AF-A0A060C8E0-F1
#
_entry.id   AF-A0A060C8E0-F1
#
_cell.length_a   1.000
_cell.length_b   1.000
_cell.length_c   1.000
_cell.angle_alpha   90.00
_cell.angle_beta   90.00
_cell.angle_gamma   90.00
#
_symmetry.space_group_name_H-M   'P 1'
#
loop_
_entity.id
_entity.type
_entity.pdbx_description
1 polymer ?
#
loop_
_entity_poly.entity_id
_entity_poly.type
_entity_poly.pdbx_seq_one_letter_code
_entity_poly.pdbx_strand_id
1 'polypeptide(L)'
;CALERGIPRWYDDAQELVDDEEVNAIYIATPPSSHATYAIMSMKAGKPVYIEKPMAVTYEECCRINRVSNETGVPCFVAYYRRYLPYFRKSRN
;
A
#
# COMPACT_ATOMS: atom_id res chain seq x y z
N CYS A 1 -5.21 15.72 15.35
CA CYS A 1 -4.52 15.28 14.11
C CYS A 1 -5.47 14.93 12.94
N ALA A 2 -6.48 14.05 13.09
CA ALA A 2 -7.47 13.76 12.03
C ALA A 2 -8.58 14.81 11.93
N LEU A 3 -9.21 15.14 13.08
CA LEU A 3 -10.23 16.19 13.18
C LEU A 3 -9.71 17.56 12.73
N GLU A 4 -8.49 17.92 13.11
CA GLU A 4 -7.79 19.14 12.66
C GLU A 4 -7.58 19.22 11.14
N ARG A 5 -7.60 18.07 10.46
CA ARG A 5 -7.44 17.95 9.01
C ARG A 5 -8.77 17.74 8.28
N GLY A 6 -9.89 17.81 9.00
CA GLY A 6 -11.23 17.60 8.43
C GLY A 6 -11.48 16.16 7.98
N ILE A 7 -10.75 15.18 8.53
CA ILE A 7 -10.96 13.77 8.23
C ILE A 7 -12.03 13.24 9.20
N PRO A 8 -13.24 12.90 8.72
CA PRO A 8 -14.38 12.59 9.58
C PRO A 8 -14.28 11.19 10.20
N ARG A 9 -13.48 10.30 9.62
CA ARG A 9 -13.35 8.90 10.02
C ARG A 9 -11.90 8.54 10.32
N TRP A 10 -11.68 7.89 11.44
CA TRP A 10 -10.38 7.38 11.86
C TRP A 10 -10.62 6.08 12.65
N TYR A 11 -9.57 5.28 12.72
CA TYR A 11 -9.60 3.97 13.36
C TYR A 11 -8.39 3.84 14.27
N ASP A 12 -8.54 3.08 15.34
CA ASP A 12 -7.45 2.63 16.20
C ASP A 12 -7.02 1.19 15.90
N ASP A 13 -7.82 0.45 15.12
CA ASP A 13 -7.49 -0.86 14.58
C ASP A 13 -7.39 -0.84 13.04
N ALA A 14 -6.37 -1.51 12.52
CA ALA A 14 -6.10 -1.53 11.08
C ALA A 14 -7.05 -2.47 10.32
N GLN A 15 -7.57 -3.52 10.95
CA GLN A 15 -8.53 -4.44 10.34
C GLN A 15 -9.86 -3.72 10.12
N GLU A 16 -10.33 -2.91 11.08
CA GLU A 16 -11.54 -2.09 10.89
C GLU A 16 -11.46 -1.15 9.68
N LEU A 17 -10.31 -0.50 9.47
CA LEU A 17 -10.07 0.32 8.27
C LEU A 17 -10.07 -0.53 6.99
N VAL A 18 -9.46 -1.72 7.04
CA VAL A 18 -9.42 -2.65 5.90
C VAL A 18 -10.81 -3.22 5.58
N ASP A 19 -11.70 -3.34 6.55
CA ASP A 19 -13.04 -3.90 6.34
C ASP A 19 -14.09 -2.84 5.97
N ASP A 20 -13.79 -1.55 6.11
CA ASP A 20 -14.70 -0.46 5.72
C ASP A 20 -15.01 -0.46 4.22
N GLU A 21 -16.25 -0.76 3.85
CA GLU A 21 -16.71 -0.79 2.46
C GLU A 21 -16.57 0.56 1.73
N GLU A 22 -16.52 1.69 2.45
CA GLU A 22 -16.31 3.02 1.85
C GLU A 22 -14.84 3.29 1.47
N VAL A 23 -13.89 2.49 2.00
CA VAL A 23 -12.46 2.61 1.65
C VAL A 23 -12.16 1.82 0.38
N ASN A 24 -11.78 2.54 -0.67
CA ASN A 24 -11.52 1.96 -2.00
C ASN A 24 -10.05 1.59 -2.26
N ALA A 25 -9.10 2.13 -1.50
CA ALA A 25 -7.67 1.88 -1.66
C ALA A 25 -6.93 2.20 -0.36
N ILE A 26 -5.76 1.60 -0.16
CA ILE A 26 -5.00 1.72 1.08
C ILE A 26 -3.57 2.20 0.81
N TYR A 27 -3.21 3.30 1.47
CA TYR A 27 -1.84 3.82 1.49
C TYR A 27 -1.14 3.42 2.79
N ILE A 28 -0.02 2.69 2.66
CA ILE A 28 0.77 2.19 3.77
C ILE A 28 2.02 3.04 3.90
N ALA A 29 2.02 3.92 4.90
CA ALA A 29 3.15 4.80 5.28
C ALA A 29 3.68 4.48 6.70
N THR A 30 3.54 3.22 7.11
CA THR A 30 3.98 2.73 8.43
C THR A 30 5.47 2.38 8.42
N PRO A 31 6.09 1.95 9.54
CA PRO A 31 7.45 1.42 9.50
C PRO A 31 7.54 0.17 8.61
N PRO A 32 8.65 -0.04 7.87
CA PRO A 32 8.77 -1.12 6.88
C PRO A 32 8.50 -2.54 7.40
N SER A 33 8.74 -2.79 8.69
CA SER A 33 8.46 -4.07 9.36
C SER A 33 6.98 -4.47 9.34
N SER A 34 6.08 -3.51 9.11
CA SER A 34 4.63 -3.74 9.09
C SER A 34 4.03 -3.72 7.67
N HIS A 35 4.80 -3.30 6.66
CA HIS A 35 4.31 -3.13 5.29
C HIS A 35 3.71 -4.42 4.73
N ALA A 36 4.43 -5.55 4.85
CA ALA A 36 3.98 -6.81 4.28
C ALA A 36 2.66 -7.28 4.91
N THR A 37 2.49 -7.09 6.22
CA THR A 37 1.26 -7.44 6.93
C THR A 37 0.07 -6.64 6.38
N TYR A 38 0.17 -5.31 6.40
CA TYR A 38 -0.94 -4.46 5.97
C TYR A 38 -1.22 -4.56 4.47
N ALA A 39 -0.20 -4.74 3.63
CA ALA A 39 -0.39 -4.90 2.20
C ALA A 39 -1.15 -6.19 1.87
N ILE A 40 -0.76 -7.30 2.49
CA ILE A 40 -1.42 -8.60 2.29
C ILE A 40 -2.86 -8.55 2.82
N MET A 41 -3.07 -7.96 4.00
CA MET A 41 -4.39 -7.76 4.60
C MET A 41 -5.32 -6.98 3.65
N SER A 42 -4.83 -5.84 3.13
CA SER A 42 -5.56 -4.98 2.20
C SER A 42 -5.89 -5.68 0.88
N MET A 43 -4.92 -6.37 0.26
CA MET A 43 -5.15 -7.09 -1.00
C MET A 43 -6.14 -8.25 -0.83
N LYS A 44 -6.09 -8.97 0.29
CA LYS A 44 -7.06 -10.03 0.60
C LYS A 44 -8.48 -9.50 0.78
N ALA A 45 -8.63 -8.26 1.23
CA ALA A 45 -9.92 -7.55 1.29
C ALA A 45 -10.35 -6.96 -0.07
N GLY A 46 -9.60 -7.20 -1.15
CA GLY A 46 -9.92 -6.68 -2.49
C GLY A 46 -9.46 -5.24 -2.73
N LYS A 47 -8.69 -4.64 -1.81
CA LYS A 47 -8.34 -3.21 -1.85
C LYS A 47 -6.95 -2.97 -2.45
N PRO A 48 -6.83 -2.21 -3.55
CA PRO A 48 -5.55 -1.78 -4.11
C PRO A 48 -4.64 -1.12 -3.07
N VAL A 49 -3.33 -1.40 -3.18
CA VAL A 49 -2.35 -0.97 -2.20
C VAL A 49 -1.30 -0.04 -2.81
N TYR A 50 -0.98 1.04 -2.10
CA TYR A 50 0.18 1.89 -2.36
C TYR A 50 1.10 1.84 -1.13
N ILE A 51 2.31 1.28 -1.25
CA ILE A 51 3.26 1.09 -0.13
C ILE A 51 4.41 2.09 -0.24
N GLU A 52 4.76 2.73 0.86
CA GLU A 52 5.99 3.51 0.93
C GLU A 52 7.26 2.68 0.72
N LYS A 53 8.35 3.35 0.36
CA LYS A 53 9.67 2.70 0.24
C LYS A 53 10.40 2.68 1.59
N PRO A 54 11.16 1.60 1.89
CA PRO A 54 11.27 0.35 1.13
C PRO A 54 10.00 -0.51 1.24
N MET A 55 9.73 -1.31 0.20
CA MET A 55 8.51 -2.15 0.11
C MET A 55 8.32 -3.08 1.30
N ALA A 56 9.41 -3.69 1.80
CA ALA A 56 9.45 -4.50 3.00
C ALA A 56 10.88 -4.53 3.57
N VAL A 57 11.10 -5.22 4.70
CA VAL A 57 12.42 -5.31 5.34
C VAL A 57 13.32 -6.31 4.63
N THR A 58 12.74 -7.42 4.14
CA THR A 58 13.50 -8.46 3.42
C THR A 58 12.97 -8.72 2.01
N TYR A 59 13.81 -9.38 1.20
CA TYR A 59 13.44 -9.80 -0.15
C TYR A 59 12.29 -10.80 -0.15
N GLU A 60 12.29 -11.74 0.80
CA GLU A 60 11.26 -12.76 0.95
C GLU A 60 9.89 -12.13 1.23
N GLU A 61 9.84 -11.07 2.04
CA GLU A 61 8.62 -10.32 2.29
C GLU A 61 8.13 -9.59 1.03
N CYS A 62 9.04 -9.00 0.25
CA CYS A 62 8.70 -8.40 -1.05
C CYS A 62 8.09 -9.46 -1.99
N CYS A 63 8.71 -10.64 -2.08
CA CYS A 63 8.18 -11.76 -2.87
C CYS A 63 6.80 -12.21 -2.38
N ARG A 64 6.58 -12.23 -1.07
CA ARG A 64 5.29 -12.61 -0.48
C ARG A 64 4.18 -11.63 -0.86
N ILE A 65 4.45 -10.32 -0.79
CA ILE A 65 3.50 -9.29 -1.24
C ILE A 65 3.19 -9.46 -2.73
N ASN A 66 4.22 -9.64 -3.57
CA ASN A 66 4.03 -9.83 -5.01
C ASN A 66 3.19 -11.08 -5.31
N ARG A 67 3.43 -12.19 -4.60
CA ARG A 67 2.63 -13.42 -4.74
C ARG A 67 1.15 -13.14 -4.44
N VAL A 68 0.85 -12.51 -3.31
CA VAL A 68 -0.55 -12.20 -2.92
C VAL A 68 -1.22 -11.27 -3.92
N SER A 69 -0.50 -10.29 -4.47
CA SER A 69 -1.02 -9.43 -5.54
C SER A 69 -1.43 -10.24 -6.78
N ASN A 70 -0.62 -11.23 -7.17
CA ASN A 70 -0.95 -12.12 -8.28
C ASN A 70 -2.11 -13.07 -7.96
N GLU A 71 -2.17 -13.61 -6.74
CA GLU A 71 -3.23 -14.55 -6.30
C GLU A 71 -4.60 -13.86 -6.20
N THR A 72 -4.64 -12.63 -5.71
CA THR A 72 -5.88 -11.85 -5.52
C THR A 72 -6.30 -11.09 -6.77
N GLY A 73 -5.37 -10.86 -7.72
CA GLY A 73 -5.56 -9.96 -8.84
C GLY A 73 -5.60 -8.47 -8.44
N VAL A 74 -5.34 -8.15 -7.17
CA VAL A 74 -5.37 -6.79 -6.65
C VAL A 74 -4.00 -6.15 -6.80
N PRO A 75 -3.90 -4.95 -7.42
CA PRO A 75 -2.61 -4.33 -7.66
C PRO A 75 -1.98 -3.78 -6.38
N CYS A 76 -0.67 -3.97 -6.27
CA CYS A 76 0.16 -3.37 -5.23
C CYS A 76 1.30 -2.56 -5.84
N PHE A 77 1.32 -1.26 -5.56
CA PHE A 77 2.32 -0.32 -6.06
C PHE A 77 3.27 0.11 -4.93
N VAL A 78 4.52 0.37 -5.28
CA VAL A 78 5.51 0.96 -4.36
C VAL A 78 5.67 2.43 -4.73
N ALA A 79 5.78 3.30 -3.72
CA ALA A 79 5.88 4.76 -3.82
C ALA A 79 7.20 5.24 -4.45
N TYR A 80 7.42 4.84 -5.69
CA TYR A 80 8.59 5.19 -6.49
C TYR A 80 8.25 6.33 -7.46
N TYR A 81 7.94 7.51 -6.90
CA TYR A 81 7.51 8.70 -7.65
C TYR A 81 8.49 9.10 -8.78
N ARG A 82 9.79 8.80 -8.62
CA ARG A 82 10.84 9.11 -9.60
C ARG A 82 10.61 8.46 -10.97
N ARG A 83 9.90 7.32 -11.05
CA ARG A 83 9.54 6.66 -12.33
C ARG A 83 8.61 7.51 -13.20
N TYR A 84 7.91 8.48 -12.61
CA TYR A 84 6.94 9.34 -13.32
C TYR A 84 7.48 10.74 -13.62
N LEU A 85 8.68 11.08 -13.15
CA LEU A 85 9.30 12.37 -13.45
C LEU A 85 9.65 12.47 -14.95
N PRO A 86 9.40 13.62 -15.61
CA PRO A 86 9.64 13.80 -17.05
C PRO A 86 11.07 13.42 -17.48
N TYR A 87 12.04 13.63 -16.60
CA TYR A 87 13.45 13.30 -16.83
C TYR A 87 13.69 11.79 -17.01
N PHE A 88 13.06 10.94 -16.20
CA PHE A 88 13.21 9.48 -16.26
C PHE A 88 12.28 8.81 -17.28
N ARG A 89 11.27 9.54 -17.79
CA ARG A 89 10.43 9.06 -18.90
C ARG A 89 11.16 9.07 -20.23
N LYS A 90 12.11 10.00 -20.44
CA LYS A 90 12.86 10.14 -21.70
C LYS A 90 13.86 9.02 -21.96
N SER A 91 14.38 8.37 -20.92
CA SER A 91 15.38 7.29 -21.03
C SER A 91 14.76 5.88 -21.17
N ARG A 92 13.44 5.79 -21.34
CA ARG A 92 12.69 4.53 -21.39
C ARG A 92 12.28 4.14 -22.81
N ASN A 93 12.67 4.94 -23.80
CA ASN A 93 12.45 4.75 -25.24
C ASN A 93 13.79 4.59 -25.95
#